data_AF-A0A5J4DXZ7-F1
#
_entry.id   AF-A0A5J4DXZ7-F1
#
_cell.length_a   1.000
_cell.length_b   1.000
_cell.length_c   1.000
_cell.angle_alpha   90.00
_cell.angle_beta   90.00
_cell.angle_gamma   90.00
#
_symmetry.space_group_name_H-M   'P 1'
#
loop_
_entity.id
_entity.type
_entity.pdbx_description
1 polymer ?
#
loop_
_entity_poly.entity_id
_entity_poly.type
_entity_poly.pdbx_seq_one_letter_code
_entity_poly.pdbx_strand_id
1 'polypeptide(L)'
;MLKSATVKRYADSNDLLSDYWLPSEQDIIDLHREVLQPGEIDGLLDRNMLGSAVARPRQLLAYEGDQPVHALASVVSIGIAKNHAFVDGNKRAAFMALKMTLDENGFQLDLSQDEAVALMEGIAKAEHEGGLTKRDFEEVVRQGVHPWSRTNFTFDVPDGYLSFEIVPNESADKWIATCNTGNLDIQLEARTYHRLVENVWNARQDYDLPEENDNDFYDSTS
;
A
#
# COMPACT_ATOMS: atom_id res chain seq x y z
N MET A 1 0.48 -33.90 20.11
CA MET A 1 1.64 -33.60 19.23
C MET A 1 1.23 -32.41 18.39
N LEU A 2 1.88 -31.26 18.58
CA LEU A 2 1.74 -30.10 17.69
C LEU A 2 2.12 -30.55 16.28
N LYS A 3 1.20 -30.45 15.31
CA LYS A 3 1.56 -30.61 13.89
C LYS A 3 2.53 -29.47 13.57
N SER A 4 3.70 -29.80 13.02
CA SER A 4 4.77 -28.84 12.74
C SER A 4 4.24 -27.61 11.99
N ALA A 5 4.70 -26.42 12.38
CA ALA A 5 4.37 -25.18 11.68
C ALA A 5 4.60 -25.32 10.17
N THR A 6 3.58 -25.00 9.38
CA THR A 6 3.67 -25.03 7.92
C THR A 6 3.93 -23.60 7.47
N VAL A 7 5.20 -23.29 7.23
CA VAL A 7 5.60 -22.02 6.62
C VAL A 7 5.20 -22.08 5.15
N LYS A 8 4.12 -21.38 4.78
CA LYS A 8 3.71 -21.23 3.38
C LYS A 8 4.38 -19.99 2.81
N ARG A 9 5.39 -20.21 1.97
CA ARG A 9 6.03 -19.14 1.19
C ARG A 9 5.27 -18.98 -0.11
N TYR A 10 4.44 -17.96 -0.20
CA TYR A 10 3.85 -17.56 -1.47
C TYR A 10 4.91 -16.79 -2.25
N ALA A 11 5.13 -17.16 -3.50
CA ALA A 11 6.05 -16.44 -4.36
C ALA A 11 5.49 -15.02 -4.60
N ASP A 12 6.37 -14.02 -4.48
CA ASP A 12 6.10 -12.68 -5.03
C ASP A 12 5.70 -12.86 -6.51
N SER A 13 4.82 -12.00 -7.01
CA SER A 13 4.45 -12.07 -8.42
C SER A 13 5.67 -11.72 -9.28
N ASN A 14 5.71 -12.20 -10.53
CA ASN A 14 6.67 -11.67 -11.51
C ASN A 14 6.24 -10.28 -12.05
N ASP A 15 5.14 -9.72 -11.53
CA ASP A 15 4.56 -8.44 -11.95
C ASP A 15 4.60 -7.44 -10.80
N LEU A 16 5.69 -6.67 -10.71
CA LEU A 16 5.88 -5.64 -9.69
C LEU A 16 4.71 -4.66 -9.58
N LEU A 17 3.95 -4.44 -10.67
CA LEU A 17 2.79 -3.54 -10.63
C LEU A 17 1.63 -4.10 -9.80
N SER A 18 1.56 -5.42 -9.63
CA SER A 18 0.56 -6.08 -8.79
C SER A 18 0.98 -6.15 -7.32
N ASP A 19 2.26 -5.97 -7.03
CA ASP A 19 2.76 -6.02 -5.65
C ASP A 19 2.50 -4.70 -4.91
N TYR A 20 2.50 -3.55 -5.61
CA TYR A 20 2.26 -2.24 -4.99
C TYR A 20 0.85 -1.73 -5.21
N TRP A 21 0.25 -1.19 -4.14
CA TRP A 21 -0.92 -0.34 -4.32
C TRP A 21 -0.49 1.03 -4.86
N LEU A 22 -1.05 1.46 -5.98
CA LEU A 22 -0.79 2.77 -6.58
C LEU A 22 -2.12 3.45 -6.89
N PRO A 23 -2.28 4.74 -6.55
CA PRO A 23 -3.56 5.42 -6.72
C PRO A 23 -3.93 5.53 -8.20
N SER A 24 -5.22 5.42 -8.49
CA SER A 24 -5.80 5.80 -9.77
C SER A 24 -6.05 7.32 -9.84
N GLU A 25 -6.35 7.84 -11.04
CA GLU A 25 -6.81 9.23 -11.17
C GLU A 25 -8.06 9.50 -10.33
N GLN A 26 -8.96 8.52 -10.22
CA GLN A 26 -10.21 8.66 -9.49
C GLN A 26 -9.97 8.75 -7.99
N ASP A 27 -9.06 7.93 -7.45
CA ASP A 27 -8.67 8.00 -6.03
C ASP A 27 -8.13 9.39 -5.67
N ILE A 28 -7.32 9.99 -6.54
CA ILE A 28 -6.79 11.35 -6.31
C ILE A 28 -7.87 12.43 -6.43
N ILE A 29 -8.84 12.28 -7.35
CA ILE A 29 -9.96 13.22 -7.49
C ILE A 29 -10.86 13.17 -6.25
N ASP A 30 -11.16 11.97 -5.75
CA ASP A 30 -12.01 11.81 -4.58
C ASP A 30 -11.30 12.31 -3.32
N LEU A 31 -10.02 11.95 -3.17
CA LEU A 31 -9.17 12.48 -2.10
C LEU A 31 -9.05 14.00 -2.13
N HIS A 32 -8.92 14.61 -3.31
CA HIS A 32 -8.86 16.07 -3.45
C HIS A 32 -10.11 16.74 -2.87
N ARG A 33 -11.30 16.22 -3.16
CA ARG A 33 -12.57 16.77 -2.65
C ARG A 33 -12.64 16.73 -1.12
N GLU A 34 -12.10 15.67 -0.51
CA GLU A 34 -12.11 15.49 0.94
C GLU A 34 -11.16 16.45 1.67
N VAL A 35 -10.13 16.96 0.99
CA VAL A 35 -9.04 17.72 1.63
C VAL A 35 -9.10 19.22 1.34
N LEU A 36 -10.11 19.66 0.59
CA LEU A 36 -10.41 21.07 0.36
C LEU A 36 -10.83 21.75 1.66
N GLN A 37 -10.41 23.01 1.80
CA GLN A 37 -10.75 23.83 2.96
C GLN A 37 -11.84 24.86 2.61
N PRO A 38 -12.53 25.42 3.61
CA PRO A 38 -13.50 26.48 3.38
C PRO A 38 -12.88 27.65 2.59
N GLY A 39 -13.53 28.00 1.48
CA GLY A 39 -13.09 29.10 0.59
C GLY A 39 -12.32 28.65 -0.65
N GLU A 40 -12.00 27.36 -0.77
CA GLU A 40 -11.28 26.81 -1.91
C GLU A 40 -12.21 26.16 -2.92
N ILE A 41 -11.72 26.06 -4.15
CA ILE A 41 -12.54 25.70 -5.30
C ILE A 41 -12.25 24.24 -5.68
N ASP A 42 -13.29 23.41 -5.60
CA ASP A 42 -13.27 22.08 -6.21
C ASP A 42 -13.20 22.19 -7.74
N GLY A 43 -12.46 21.27 -8.36
CA GLY A 43 -12.39 21.17 -9.80
C GLY A 43 -11.07 20.61 -10.31
N LEU A 44 -11.18 19.64 -11.21
CA LEU A 44 -10.07 19.18 -12.06
C LEU A 44 -9.88 20.18 -13.20
N LEU A 45 -8.70 20.79 -13.28
CA LEU A 45 -8.32 21.73 -14.33
C LEU A 45 -7.85 20.99 -15.58
N ASP A 46 -6.97 20.00 -15.41
CA ASP A 46 -6.42 19.21 -16.51
C ASP A 46 -6.23 17.75 -16.09
N ARG A 47 -7.05 16.88 -16.69
CA ARG A 47 -6.99 15.44 -16.47
C ARG A 47 -5.69 14.81 -16.97
N ASN A 48 -5.11 15.31 -18.07
CA ASN A 48 -3.85 14.77 -18.59
C ASN A 48 -2.69 15.08 -17.64
N MET A 49 -2.71 16.25 -17.00
CA MET A 49 -1.74 16.60 -15.97
C MET A 49 -1.84 15.67 -14.75
N LEU A 50 -3.06 15.31 -14.33
CA LEU A 50 -3.27 14.32 -13.27
C LEU A 50 -2.79 12.92 -13.70
N GLY A 51 -3.27 12.43 -14.86
CA GLY A 51 -2.91 11.12 -15.39
C GLY A 51 -1.41 10.96 -15.58
N SER A 52 -0.73 12.02 -16.03
CA SER A 52 0.74 12.05 -16.10
C SER A 52 1.39 11.86 -14.73
N ALA A 53 0.88 12.49 -13.66
CA ALA A 53 1.43 12.33 -12.32
C ALA A 53 1.24 10.92 -11.77
N VAL A 54 0.03 10.36 -11.93
CA VAL A 54 -0.34 9.02 -11.49
C VAL A 54 0.41 7.92 -12.25
N ALA A 55 0.80 8.16 -13.51
CA ALA A 55 1.56 7.20 -14.30
C ALA A 55 3.04 7.09 -13.89
N ARG A 56 3.63 8.12 -13.24
CA ARG A 56 5.07 8.16 -12.92
C ARG A 56 5.57 7.00 -12.05
N PRO A 57 4.92 6.56 -10.96
CA PRO A 57 5.39 5.41 -10.18
C PRO A 57 5.43 4.13 -11.01
N ARG A 58 4.45 3.91 -11.90
CA ARG A 58 4.44 2.74 -12.80
C ARG A 58 5.60 2.79 -13.79
N GLN A 59 5.92 3.97 -14.31
CA GLN A 59 7.08 4.17 -15.17
C GLN A 59 8.38 3.89 -14.40
N LEU A 60 8.50 4.40 -13.17
CA LEU A 60 9.67 4.16 -12.34
C LEU A 60 9.89 2.65 -12.12
N LEU A 61 8.85 1.90 -11.75
CA LEU A 61 8.92 0.44 -11.61
C LEU A 61 9.32 -0.27 -12.91
N ALA A 62 8.79 0.17 -14.04
CA ALA A 62 9.08 -0.44 -15.34
C ALA A 62 10.52 -0.20 -15.81
N TYR A 63 11.11 0.97 -15.49
CA TYR A 63 12.45 1.36 -15.97
C TYR A 63 13.57 1.06 -14.98
N GLU A 64 13.33 1.27 -13.69
CA GLU A 64 14.34 1.15 -12.63
C GLU A 64 14.16 -0.13 -11.78
N GLY A 65 13.07 -0.88 -12.03
CA GLY A 65 12.77 -2.11 -11.32
C GLY A 65 12.13 -1.86 -9.96
N ASP A 66 12.36 -2.78 -9.03
CA ASP A 66 11.78 -2.69 -7.69
C ASP A 66 12.26 -1.44 -6.95
N GLN A 67 11.36 -0.79 -6.20
CA GLN A 67 11.61 0.46 -5.51
C GLN A 67 11.00 0.46 -4.11
N PRO A 68 11.62 1.13 -3.13
CA PRO A 68 11.00 1.31 -1.83
C PRO A 68 9.72 2.15 -1.94
N VAL A 69 8.71 1.82 -1.12
CA VAL A 69 7.38 2.47 -1.15
C VAL A 69 7.49 3.98 -1.00
N HIS A 70 8.41 4.48 -0.17
CA HIS A 70 8.62 5.92 0.01
C HIS A 70 9.00 6.64 -1.29
N ALA A 71 9.71 5.97 -2.21
CA ALA A 71 10.13 6.54 -3.49
C ALA A 71 8.93 6.63 -4.43
N LEU A 72 8.13 5.56 -4.50
CA LEU A 72 6.89 5.52 -5.28
C LEU A 72 5.90 6.61 -4.82
N ALA A 73 5.69 6.70 -3.51
CA ALA A 73 4.81 7.71 -2.91
C ALA A 73 5.32 9.14 -3.15
N SER A 74 6.64 9.36 -3.05
CA SER A 74 7.26 10.65 -3.33
C SER A 74 7.05 11.07 -4.79
N VAL A 75 7.21 10.16 -5.74
CA VAL A 75 7.04 10.44 -7.16
C VAL A 75 5.60 10.84 -7.51
N VAL A 76 4.59 10.19 -6.91
CA VAL A 76 3.18 10.57 -7.05
C VAL A 76 2.96 11.97 -6.50
N SER A 77 3.41 12.21 -5.27
CA SER A 77 3.21 13.49 -4.56
C SER A 77 3.84 14.67 -5.30
N ILE A 78 5.13 14.56 -5.64
CA ILE A 78 5.86 15.57 -6.41
C ILE A 78 5.13 15.83 -7.73
N GLY A 79 4.64 14.76 -8.38
CA GLY A 79 3.93 14.87 -9.63
C GLY A 79 2.66 15.71 -9.55
N ILE A 80 1.83 15.46 -8.54
CA ILE A 80 0.58 16.20 -8.31
C ILE A 80 0.89 17.65 -7.89
N ALA A 81 1.87 17.85 -7.00
CA ALA A 81 2.24 19.17 -6.50
C ALA A 81 2.70 20.11 -7.62
N LYS A 82 3.42 19.58 -8.63
CA LYS A 82 4.00 20.35 -9.72
C LYS A 82 3.13 20.46 -10.97
N ASN A 83 2.27 19.48 -11.24
CA ASN A 83 1.52 19.44 -12.49
C ASN A 83 0.28 20.36 -12.47
N HIS A 84 -0.11 20.97 -11.33
CA HIS A 84 -1.27 21.88 -11.24
C HIS A 84 -2.57 21.32 -11.85
N ALA A 85 -2.86 20.05 -11.59
CA ALA A 85 -3.99 19.37 -12.20
C ALA A 85 -5.36 19.86 -11.67
N PHE A 86 -5.41 20.49 -10.50
CA PHE A 86 -6.62 21.01 -9.86
C PHE A 86 -6.67 22.54 -9.86
N VAL A 87 -7.88 23.10 -9.77
CA VAL A 87 -8.10 24.55 -9.67
C VAL A 87 -7.44 25.12 -8.41
N ASP A 88 -7.65 24.46 -7.28
CA ASP A 88 -7.01 24.79 -6.01
C ASP A 88 -6.65 23.50 -5.24
N GLY A 89 -5.88 23.60 -4.17
CA GLY A 89 -5.59 22.49 -3.27
C GLY A 89 -4.59 21.45 -3.77
N ASN A 90 -3.88 21.71 -4.88
CA ASN A 90 -2.85 20.82 -5.43
C ASN A 90 -1.83 20.34 -4.37
N LYS A 91 -1.34 21.23 -3.51
CA LYS A 91 -0.37 20.87 -2.46
C LYS A 91 -0.96 19.91 -1.41
N ARG A 92 -2.23 20.08 -1.05
CA ARG A 92 -2.88 19.20 -0.06
C ARG A 92 -3.28 17.87 -0.68
N ALA A 93 -3.80 17.87 -1.90
CA ALA A 93 -4.01 16.64 -2.66
C ALA A 93 -2.70 15.86 -2.83
N ALA A 94 -1.59 16.54 -3.13
CA ALA A 94 -0.27 15.90 -3.25
C ALA A 94 0.25 15.32 -1.92
N PHE A 95 0.09 16.03 -0.80
CA PHE A 95 0.47 15.50 0.51
C PHE A 95 -0.41 14.32 0.92
N MET A 96 -1.71 14.40 0.64
CA MET A 96 -2.62 13.32 0.98
C MET A 96 -2.41 12.11 0.07
N ALA A 97 -2.06 12.31 -1.20
CA ALA A 97 -1.66 11.24 -2.10
C ALA A 97 -0.37 10.54 -1.64
N LEU A 98 0.59 11.30 -1.10
CA LEU A 98 1.79 10.74 -0.45
C LEU A 98 1.38 9.82 0.70
N LYS A 99 0.56 10.32 1.62
CA LYS A 99 0.09 9.55 2.79
C LYS A 99 -0.71 8.32 2.38
N MET A 100 -1.70 8.47 1.50
CA MET A 100 -2.52 7.37 1.02
C MET A 100 -1.68 6.28 0.34
N THR A 101 -0.70 6.67 -0.49
CA THR A 101 0.19 5.67 -1.13
C THR A 101 1.05 4.93 -0.09
N LEU A 102 1.50 5.61 0.97
CA LEU A 102 2.22 4.95 2.07
C LEU A 102 1.28 4.03 2.87
N ASP A 103 0.13 4.55 3.28
CA ASP A 103 -0.84 3.90 4.16
C ASP A 103 -1.36 2.60 3.53
N GLU A 104 -1.76 2.64 2.26
CA GLU A 104 -2.25 1.46 1.52
C GLU A 104 -1.16 0.41 1.27
N ASN A 105 0.12 0.80 1.36
CA ASN A 105 1.27 -0.10 1.30
C ASN A 105 1.82 -0.48 2.69
N GLY A 106 1.09 -0.18 3.77
CA GLY A 106 1.44 -0.59 5.14
C GLY A 106 2.45 0.32 5.83
N PHE A 107 2.67 1.53 5.34
CA PHE A 107 3.57 2.50 5.95
C PHE A 107 2.82 3.73 6.43
N GLN A 108 3.32 4.37 7.47
CA GLN A 108 2.83 5.64 7.97
C GLN A 108 3.96 6.68 7.94
N LEU A 109 3.59 7.93 7.71
CA LEU A 109 4.51 9.07 7.68
C LEU A 109 4.37 9.87 8.97
N ASP A 110 5.42 9.88 9.79
CA ASP A 110 5.54 10.76 10.96
C ASP A 110 6.19 12.07 10.54
N LEU A 111 5.35 13.09 10.37
CA LEU A 111 5.76 14.48 10.20
C LEU A 111 4.78 15.34 10.98
N SER A 112 5.30 16.34 11.69
CA SER A 112 4.47 17.39 12.25
C SER A 112 3.77 18.19 11.13
N GLN A 113 2.70 18.89 11.49
CA GLN A 113 1.98 19.73 10.54
C GLN A 113 2.89 20.78 9.88
N ASP A 114 3.80 21.40 10.66
CA ASP A 114 4.72 22.41 10.16
C ASP A 114 5.75 21.81 9.19
N GLU A 115 6.26 20.61 9.47
CA GLU A 115 7.16 19.88 8.57
C GLU A 115 6.47 19.50 7.27
N ALA A 116 5.23 19.00 7.34
CA ALA A 116 4.43 18.65 6.16
C ALA A 116 4.17 19.87 5.27
N VAL A 117 3.81 21.02 5.87
CA VAL A 117 3.61 22.28 5.14
C VAL A 117 4.92 22.72 4.48
N ALA A 118 6.02 22.75 5.23
CA ALA A 118 7.33 23.15 4.72
C ALA A 118 7.80 22.26 3.57
N LEU A 119 7.61 20.93 3.70
CA LEU A 119 7.94 19.94 2.68
C LEU A 119 7.18 20.22 1.37
N MET A 120 5.86 20.41 1.45
CA MET A 120 5.02 20.66 0.28
C MET A 120 5.24 22.04 -0.35
N GLU A 121 5.53 23.06 0.46
CA GLU A 121 5.91 24.38 -0.06
C GLU A 121 7.27 24.36 -0.74
N GLY A 122 8.24 23.65 -0.16
CA GLY A 122 9.58 23.52 -0.69
C GLY A 122 9.58 22.90 -2.09
N ILE A 123 8.83 21.80 -2.26
CA ILE A 123 8.77 21.11 -3.56
C ILE A 123 7.96 21.87 -4.60
N ALA A 124 6.90 22.58 -4.20
CA ALA A 124 6.15 23.44 -5.11
C ALA A 124 7.00 24.59 -5.66
N LYS A 125 8.02 25.03 -4.90
CA LYS A 125 8.98 26.08 -5.29
C LYS A 125 10.26 25.55 -5.94
N ALA A 126 10.37 24.24 -6.20
CA ALA A 126 11.60 23.57 -6.66
C ALA A 126 12.18 24.10 -8.00
N GLU A 127 11.45 24.94 -8.73
CA GLU A 127 11.88 25.54 -10.00
C GLU A 127 12.61 26.88 -9.82
N HIS A 128 12.75 27.36 -8.57
CA HIS A 128 13.49 28.56 -8.21
C HIS A 128 14.77 28.22 -7.43
N GLU A 129 15.82 29.05 -7.56
CA GLU A 129 17.02 28.93 -6.73
C GLU A 129 16.63 28.92 -5.23
N GLY A 130 16.96 27.84 -4.54
CA GLY A 130 16.62 27.63 -3.12
C GLY A 130 15.36 26.79 -2.84
N GLY A 131 14.69 26.26 -3.87
CA GLY A 131 13.61 25.28 -3.70
C GLY A 131 14.11 23.89 -3.30
N LEU A 132 13.23 23.04 -2.75
CA LEU A 132 13.58 21.69 -2.33
C LEU A 132 13.79 20.78 -3.55
N THR A 133 14.89 20.04 -3.60
CA THR A 133 15.08 19.08 -4.71
C THR A 133 14.18 17.85 -4.53
N LYS A 134 13.92 17.11 -5.60
CA LYS A 134 13.18 15.84 -5.52
C LYS A 134 13.86 14.83 -4.56
N ARG A 135 15.20 14.83 -4.55
CA ARG A 135 16.00 13.97 -3.70
C ARG A 135 15.86 14.36 -2.23
N ASP A 136 15.89 15.65 -1.93
CA ASP A 136 15.70 16.12 -0.54
C ASP A 136 14.28 15.84 -0.05
N PHE A 137 13.27 15.99 -0.92
CA PHE A 137 11.90 15.59 -0.61
C PHE A 137 11.82 14.11 -0.24
N GLU A 138 12.35 13.24 -1.10
CA GLU A 138 12.34 11.79 -0.86
C GLU A 138 13.10 11.43 0.42
N GLU A 139 14.22 12.09 0.70
CA GLU A 139 15.00 11.85 1.91
C GLU A 139 14.22 12.22 3.18
N VAL A 140 13.49 13.34 3.20
CA VAL A 140 12.62 13.70 4.32
C VAL A 140 11.52 12.66 4.50
N VAL A 141 10.87 12.23 3.41
CA VAL A 141 9.84 11.18 3.47
C VAL A 141 10.43 9.88 4.01
N ARG A 142 11.60 9.45 3.50
CA ARG A 142 12.29 8.24 3.94
C ARG A 142 12.58 8.26 5.43
N GLN A 143 12.95 9.39 5.99
CA GLN A 143 13.25 9.52 7.43
C GLN A 143 12.00 9.49 8.32
N GLY A 144 10.86 9.98 7.83
CA GLY A 144 9.58 9.96 8.57
C GLY A 144 8.75 8.68 8.34
N VAL A 145 9.09 7.87 7.35
CA VAL A 145 8.36 6.64 7.04
C VAL A 145 8.73 5.53 8.02
N HIS A 146 7.71 4.90 8.57
CA HIS A 146 7.83 3.73 9.42
C HIS A 146 6.65 2.79 9.16
N PRO A 147 6.84 1.47 9.32
CA PRO A 147 5.75 0.52 9.12
C PRO A 147 4.65 0.70 10.19
N TRP A 148 3.44 0.26 9.87
CA TRP A 148 2.39 0.11 10.89
C TRP A 148 2.84 -0.87 11.98
N SER A 149 2.62 -0.48 13.24
CA SER A 149 3.19 -1.17 14.40
C SER A 149 2.66 -2.58 14.63
N ARG A 150 1.44 -2.89 14.15
CA ARG A 150 0.82 -4.23 14.10
C ARG A 150 -0.56 -4.14 13.45
N THR A 151 -0.87 -4.99 12.48
CA THR A 151 -2.26 -5.17 12.01
C THR A 151 -2.74 -6.56 12.35
N ASN A 152 -3.92 -6.68 12.98
CA ASN A 152 -4.54 -7.97 13.21
C ASN A 152 -5.72 -8.15 12.24
N PHE A 153 -5.73 -9.24 11.49
CA PHE A 153 -6.88 -9.65 10.69
C PHE A 153 -7.53 -10.86 11.33
N THR A 154 -8.83 -10.82 11.54
CA THR A 154 -9.60 -11.94 12.08
C THR A 154 -10.66 -12.35 11.09
N PHE A 155 -10.74 -13.65 10.82
CA PHE A 155 -11.72 -14.26 9.92
C PHE A 155 -12.51 -15.31 10.69
N ASP A 156 -13.82 -15.27 10.58
CA ASP A 156 -14.69 -16.36 11.02
C ASP A 156 -14.48 -17.57 10.08
N VAL A 157 -14.35 -18.75 10.65
CA VAL A 157 -14.25 -20.04 9.95
C VAL A 157 -15.22 -21.05 10.60
N PRO A 158 -15.61 -22.16 9.94
CA PRO A 158 -16.63 -23.08 10.47
C PRO A 158 -16.40 -23.55 11.92
N ASP A 159 -15.15 -23.76 12.33
CA ASP A 159 -14.78 -24.25 13.67
C ASP A 159 -14.16 -23.17 14.60
N GLY A 160 -14.32 -21.89 14.29
CA GLY A 160 -13.81 -20.79 15.14
C GLY A 160 -13.38 -19.55 14.37
N TYR A 161 -12.17 -19.06 14.66
CA TYR A 161 -11.60 -17.92 13.94
C TYR A 161 -10.11 -18.11 13.67
N LEU A 162 -9.65 -17.60 12.54
CA LEU A 162 -8.23 -17.43 12.25
C LEU A 162 -7.84 -15.99 12.56
N SER A 163 -6.79 -15.79 13.36
CA SER A 163 -6.23 -14.46 13.64
C SER A 163 -4.81 -14.38 13.11
N PHE A 164 -4.60 -13.48 12.14
CA PHE A 164 -3.29 -13.19 11.59
C PHE A 164 -2.74 -11.91 12.21
N GLU A 165 -1.56 -12.01 12.80
CA GLU A 165 -0.74 -10.87 13.18
C GLU A 165 0.19 -10.53 12.02
N ILE A 166 0.04 -9.34 11.46
CA ILE A 166 0.93 -8.80 10.44
C ILE A 166 1.92 -7.84 11.10
N VAL A 167 3.20 -8.12 10.89
CA VAL A 167 4.32 -7.30 11.35
C VAL A 167 5.31 -7.04 10.22
N PRO A 168 5.95 -5.86 10.20
CA PRO A 168 7.09 -5.62 9.34
C PRO A 168 8.26 -6.52 9.76
N ASN A 169 8.99 -7.05 8.78
CA ASN A 169 10.26 -7.71 9.01
C ASN A 169 11.39 -6.68 8.87
N GLU A 170 11.80 -6.13 10.01
CA GLU A 170 12.84 -5.09 10.10
C GLU A 170 14.19 -5.51 9.49
N SER A 171 14.43 -6.81 9.28
CA SER A 171 15.69 -7.34 8.73
C SER A 171 15.65 -7.67 7.24
N ALA A 172 14.46 -7.71 6.61
CA ALA A 172 14.33 -8.30 5.27
C ALA A 172 13.52 -7.46 4.26
N ASP A 173 13.05 -6.27 4.63
CA ASP A 173 12.23 -5.40 3.76
C ASP A 173 10.99 -6.13 3.23
N LYS A 174 10.40 -6.94 4.12
CA LYS A 174 9.25 -7.81 3.86
C LYS A 174 8.23 -7.64 4.97
N TRP A 175 7.02 -8.07 4.69
CA TRP A 175 5.95 -8.23 5.66
C TRP A 175 5.81 -9.70 6.02
N ILE A 176 5.55 -9.97 7.30
CA ILE A 176 5.26 -11.31 7.81
C ILE A 176 3.84 -11.32 8.38
N ALA A 177 3.03 -12.29 7.98
CA ALA A 177 1.78 -12.61 8.66
C ALA A 177 1.93 -13.94 9.40
N THR A 178 1.59 -13.97 10.68
CA THR A 178 1.60 -15.19 11.49
C THR A 178 0.21 -15.46 12.03
N CYS A 179 -0.31 -16.66 11.81
CA CYS A 179 -1.52 -17.16 12.44
C CYS A 179 -1.14 -18.37 13.30
N ASN A 180 -1.44 -18.30 14.61
CA ASN A 180 -1.27 -19.40 15.54
C ASN A 180 -2.66 -19.81 16.03
N THR A 181 -3.13 -20.95 15.56
CA THR A 181 -4.30 -21.63 16.13
C THR A 181 -3.83 -23.01 16.60
N GLY A 182 -4.38 -23.54 17.70
CA GLY A 182 -3.77 -24.68 18.43
C GLY A 182 -3.42 -25.95 17.61
N ASN A 183 -3.93 -26.09 16.38
CA ASN A 183 -3.62 -27.19 15.45
C ASN A 183 -2.90 -26.75 14.15
N LEU A 184 -2.70 -25.45 13.91
CA LEU A 184 -2.13 -24.90 12.69
C LEU A 184 -1.35 -23.60 12.96
N ASP A 185 -0.05 -23.63 12.67
CA ASP A 185 0.77 -22.43 12.54
C ASP A 185 0.96 -22.12 11.05
N ILE A 186 0.48 -20.96 10.61
CA ILE A 186 0.72 -20.40 9.28
C ILE A 186 1.66 -19.22 9.42
N GLN A 187 2.76 -19.23 8.67
CA GLN A 187 3.60 -18.06 8.47
C GLN A 187 3.62 -17.75 6.97
N LEU A 188 3.26 -16.52 6.63
CA LEU A 188 3.27 -15.96 5.29
C LEU A 188 4.29 -14.83 5.23
N GLU A 189 4.93 -14.67 4.09
CA GLU A 189 5.85 -13.57 3.83
C GLU A 189 5.53 -12.98 2.46
N ALA A 190 5.59 -11.66 2.33
CA ALA A 190 5.52 -10.97 1.05
C ALA A 190 6.36 -9.70 1.09
N ARG A 191 6.80 -9.23 -0.07
CA ARG A 191 7.55 -7.97 -0.16
C ARG A 191 6.73 -6.76 0.26
N THR A 192 5.45 -6.75 -0.10
CA THR A 192 4.56 -5.63 0.16
C THR A 192 3.44 -6.03 1.10
N TYR A 193 2.93 -5.04 1.84
CA TYR A 193 1.80 -5.22 2.74
C TYR A 193 0.57 -5.70 1.99
N HIS A 194 0.26 -5.05 0.85
CA HIS A 194 -0.88 -5.38 0.02
C HIS A 194 -0.87 -6.86 -0.40
N ARG A 195 0.27 -7.35 -0.90
CA ARG A 195 0.42 -8.75 -1.29
C ARG A 195 0.30 -9.69 -0.11
N LEU A 196 0.81 -9.30 1.06
CA LEU A 196 0.63 -10.09 2.27
C LEU A 196 -0.84 -10.20 2.67
N VAL A 197 -1.60 -9.11 2.60
CA VAL A 197 -3.04 -9.11 2.90
C VAL A 197 -3.81 -9.99 1.92
N GLU A 198 -3.49 -9.94 0.62
CA GLU A 198 -4.05 -10.88 -0.36
C GLU A 198 -3.71 -12.34 -0.02
N ASN A 199 -2.45 -12.61 0.35
CA ASN A 199 -2.02 -13.95 0.74
C ASN A 199 -2.74 -14.43 2.00
N VAL A 200 -2.95 -13.56 2.99
CA VAL A 200 -3.77 -13.84 4.19
C VAL A 200 -5.21 -14.17 3.79
N TRP A 201 -5.80 -13.37 2.88
CA TRP A 201 -7.15 -13.61 2.37
C TRP A 201 -7.28 -14.92 1.59
N ASN A 202 -6.26 -15.31 0.84
CA ASN A 202 -6.25 -16.58 0.10
C ASN A 202 -6.00 -17.78 1.02
N ALA A 203 -5.13 -17.64 2.02
CA ALA A 203 -4.83 -18.68 2.99
C ALA A 203 -6.06 -19.10 3.82
N ARG A 204 -7.07 -18.23 3.95
CA ARG A 204 -8.36 -18.60 4.56
C ARG A 204 -9.09 -19.69 3.77
N GLN A 205 -9.00 -19.69 2.44
CA GLN A 205 -9.70 -20.64 1.58
C GLN A 205 -9.13 -22.05 1.73
N ASP A 206 -7.83 -22.16 2.06
CA ASP A 206 -7.19 -23.45 2.36
C ASP A 206 -7.69 -24.08 3.68
N TYR A 207 -8.34 -23.30 4.55
CA TYR A 207 -9.01 -23.79 5.77
C TYR A 207 -10.50 -24.12 5.53
N ASP A 208 -11.07 -23.60 4.44
CA ASP A 208 -12.52 -23.62 4.14
C ASP A 208 -12.90 -24.73 3.13
N LEU A 209 -11.98 -25.64 2.80
CA LEU A 209 -12.33 -26.88 2.11
C LEU A 209 -12.68 -27.93 3.18
N PRO A 210 -13.94 -28.41 3.27
CA PRO A 210 -14.15 -29.75 3.75
C PRO A 210 -13.24 -30.66 2.93
N GLU A 211 -12.62 -31.67 3.55
CA GLU A 211 -12.19 -32.82 2.77
C GLU A 211 -13.42 -33.24 1.96
N GLU A 212 -13.44 -33.01 0.65
CA GLU A 212 -14.33 -33.74 -0.22
C GLU A 212 -13.94 -35.20 0.02
N ASN A 213 -14.73 -35.86 0.87
CA ASN A 213 -14.81 -37.30 0.86
C ASN A 213 -15.27 -37.65 -0.55
N ASP A 214 -14.29 -37.91 -1.40
CA ASP A 214 -14.44 -38.49 -2.74
C ASP A 214 -14.81 -39.98 -2.62
N ASN A 215 -15.73 -40.28 -1.70
CA ASN A 215 -16.26 -41.58 -1.32
C ASN A 215 -17.66 -41.39 -0.75
N ASP A 216 -18.61 -41.02 -1.60
CA ASP A 216 -20.00 -41.50 -1.56
C ASP A 216 -20.83 -40.68 -2.56
N PHE A 217 -20.80 -41.03 -3.85
CA PHE A 217 -22.02 -41.10 -4.68
C PHE A 217 -21.79 -41.65 -6.10
N TYR A 218 -21.12 -42.80 -6.24
CA TYR A 218 -21.35 -43.69 -7.39
C TYR A 218 -21.21 -45.14 -6.95
N ASP A 219 -22.35 -45.79 -6.70
CA ASP A 219 -22.76 -47.10 -7.22
C ASP A 219 -23.68 -47.86 -6.24
N SER A 220 -24.97 -47.97 -6.60
CA SER A 220 -25.60 -49.25 -6.95
C SER A 220 -27.13 -49.27 -6.72
N THR A 221 -27.85 -49.53 -7.83
CA THR A 221 -29.08 -50.33 -7.92
C THR A 221 -30.28 -50.00 -7.03
N SER A 222 -31.33 -49.44 -7.63
CA SER A 222 -32.66 -50.09 -7.82
C SER A 222 -33.51 -49.31 -8.81
#